data_AF-A0A1S3LPG5-F1
#
_entry.id   AF-A0A1S3LPG5-F1
#
_cell.length_a   1.000
_cell.length_b   1.000
_cell.length_c   1.000
_cell.angle_alpha   90.00
_cell.angle_beta   90.00
_cell.angle_gamma   90.00
#
_symmetry.space_group_name_H-M   'P 1'
#
loop_
_entity.id
_entity.type
_entity.pdbx_description
1 polymer ?
#
loop_
_entity_poly.entity_id
_entity_poly.type
_entity_poly.pdbx_seq_one_letter_code
_entity_poly.pdbx_strand_id
1 'polypeptide(L)'
;MTQCHFLISNPMCMLLLLFSSFLLPSILSFHSQRYKVGKDEWKEDSDKIGEVEYYPENGTFNLMYYPYYGKKAQVNYSQPLVAIKFLNITLNEDINIECRIISNNIPPGTLRDKFAGKVSFKLRINTKG
;
A
#
# COMPACT_ATOMS: atom_id res chain seq x y z
N MET A 1 1.77 12.53 -10.10
CA MET A 1 1.68 12.60 -8.63
C MET A 1 0.90 11.38 -8.17
N THR A 2 1.57 10.38 -7.62
CA THR A 2 0.93 9.21 -7.03
C THR A 2 0.19 9.66 -5.78
N GLN A 3 -1.13 9.47 -5.71
CA GLN A 3 -1.91 9.83 -4.53
C GLN A 3 -2.49 8.56 -3.91
N CYS A 4 -1.80 8.02 -2.91
CA CYS A 4 -2.31 6.93 -2.10
C CYS A 4 -3.37 7.50 -1.14
N HIS A 5 -4.61 7.01 -1.20
CA HIS A 5 -5.68 7.41 -0.28
C HIS A 5 -6.02 6.26 0.65
N PHE A 6 -5.79 6.44 1.93
CA PHE A 6 -6.14 5.47 2.96
C PHE A 6 -7.63 5.55 3.26
N LEU A 7 -8.36 4.47 3.01
CA LEU A 7 -9.73 4.31 3.48
C LEU A 7 -9.76 3.15 4.48
N ILE A 8 -10.20 3.46 5.70
CA ILE A 8 -10.43 2.51 6.78
C ILE A 8 -11.91 2.16 6.73
N SER A 9 -12.26 0.97 6.25
CA SER A 9 -13.66 0.55 6.14
C SER A 9 -14.15 -0.33 7.30
N ASN A 10 -13.23 -0.96 8.06
CA ASN A 10 -13.52 -1.78 9.25
C ASN A 10 -12.23 -1.97 10.07
N PRO A 11 -12.27 -2.36 11.37
CA PRO A 11 -11.07 -2.42 12.21
C PRO A 11 -10.03 -3.46 11.75
N MET A 12 -10.38 -4.35 10.80
CA MET A 12 -9.46 -5.34 10.22
C MET A 12 -9.12 -5.12 8.74
N CYS A 13 -9.81 -4.19 8.05
CA CYS A 13 -9.58 -3.91 6.62
C CYS A 13 -8.93 -2.55 6.45
N MET A 14 -7.65 -2.54 6.07
CA MET A 14 -6.97 -1.29 5.76
C MET A 14 -5.79 -1.51 4.84
N LEU A 15 -5.97 -1.15 3.56
CA LEU A 15 -5.11 -0.22 2.85
C LEU A 15 -5.57 -0.16 1.39
N LEU A 16 -6.26 0.91 1.02
CA LEU A 16 -6.64 1.17 -0.37
C LEU A 16 -5.53 1.98 -1.05
N LEU A 17 -4.93 1.45 -2.12
CA LEU A 17 -3.91 2.19 -2.87
C LEU A 17 -4.45 2.58 -4.24
N LEU A 18 -4.70 3.88 -4.38
CA LEU A 18 -5.00 4.52 -5.63
C LEU A 18 -3.69 4.83 -6.37
N PHE A 19 -3.34 4.04 -7.39
CA PHE A 19 -2.24 4.37 -8.30
C PHE A 19 -2.72 5.09 -9.58
N SER A 20 -2.40 6.38 -9.73
CA SER A 20 -2.81 7.22 -10.86
C SER A 20 -1.81 7.20 -12.03
N SER A 21 -0.86 6.26 -12.02
CA SER A 21 0.22 6.25 -13.01
C SER A 21 -0.19 5.45 -14.23
N PHE A 22 -0.10 6.13 -15.36
CA PHE A 22 -0.33 5.63 -16.70
C PHE A 22 0.37 4.29 -16.97
N LEU A 23 -0.42 3.35 -17.52
CA LEU A 23 -0.05 2.37 -18.55
C LEU A 23 0.44 0.96 -18.19
N LEU A 24 0.57 0.51 -16.93
CA LEU A 24 1.28 -0.78 -16.72
C LEU A 24 0.67 -1.76 -15.71
N PRO A 25 0.76 -3.08 -16.00
CA PRO A 25 0.52 -4.12 -15.00
C PRO A 25 1.45 -3.87 -13.82
N SER A 26 0.82 -3.83 -12.66
CA SER A 26 1.43 -3.51 -11.39
C SER A 26 0.89 -4.49 -10.36
N ILE A 27 1.73 -4.89 -9.42
CA ILE A 27 1.32 -5.73 -8.29
C ILE A 27 1.54 -4.94 -7.01
N LEU A 28 0.53 -4.90 -6.15
CA LEU A 28 0.71 -4.39 -4.80
C LEU A 28 1.41 -5.45 -3.95
N SER A 29 2.56 -5.07 -3.42
CA SER A 29 3.31 -5.85 -2.45
C SER A 29 3.34 -5.14 -1.09
N PHE A 30 3.11 -5.93 -0.05
CA PHE A 30 3.15 -5.48 1.34
C PHE A 30 4.47 -5.91 1.97
N HIS A 31 5.10 -5.01 2.74
CA HIS A 31 6.31 -5.31 3.49
C HIS A 31 6.29 -4.62 4.85
N SER A 32 6.91 -5.25 5.86
CA SER A 32 7.30 -4.59 7.10
C SER A 32 8.35 -3.51 6.80
N GLN A 33 8.21 -2.34 7.44
CA GLN A 33 9.15 -1.24 7.23
C GLN A 33 10.25 -1.26 8.29
N ARG A 34 11.52 -1.25 7.86
CA ARG A 34 12.65 -0.95 8.75
C ARG A 34 12.70 0.53 9.10
N TYR A 35 12.82 0.83 10.38
CA TYR A 35 12.92 2.20 10.89
C TYR A 35 14.07 2.36 11.88
N LYS A 36 14.63 3.57 11.93
CA LYS A 36 15.80 3.91 12.75
C LYS A 36 15.35 4.27 14.17
N VAL A 37 15.95 3.63 15.18
CA VAL A 37 15.65 3.85 16.60
C VAL A 37 16.79 4.61 17.30
N GLY A 38 18.03 4.30 16.92
CA GLY A 38 19.24 4.92 17.47
C GLY A 38 20.24 5.29 16.37
N LYS A 39 21.44 5.76 16.76
CA LYS A 39 22.48 6.20 15.80
C LYS A 39 22.85 5.11 14.79
N ASP A 40 22.86 3.85 15.24
CA ASP A 40 23.15 2.65 14.43
C ASP A 40 22.18 1.48 14.72
N GLU A 41 21.04 1.76 15.36
CA GLU A 41 20.03 0.75 15.72
C GLU A 41 18.81 0.86 14.78
N TRP A 42 18.42 -0.27 14.19
CA TRP A 42 17.27 -0.40 13.30
C TRP A 42 16.33 -1.48 13.82
N LYS A 43 15.03 -1.23 13.72
CA LYS A 43 13.98 -2.20 14.06
C LYS A 43 13.02 -2.41 12.91
N GLU A 44 12.31 -3.54 12.98
CA GLU A 44 11.31 -3.97 12.02
C GLU A 44 10.14 -4.60 12.79
N ASP A 45 8.91 -4.30 12.39
CA ASP A 45 7.70 -4.77 13.08
C ASP A 45 7.06 -6.01 12.40
N SER A 46 7.86 -6.84 11.70
CA SER A 46 7.36 -8.02 10.98
C SER A 46 6.57 -8.98 11.86
N ASP A 47 7.05 -9.18 13.10
CA ASP A 47 6.44 -10.08 14.07
C ASP A 47 5.05 -9.62 14.54
N LYS A 48 4.71 -8.34 14.31
CA LYS A 48 3.45 -7.72 14.76
C LYS A 48 2.35 -7.71 13.71
N ILE A 49 2.67 -7.97 12.45
CA ILE A 49 1.72 -7.85 11.34
C ILE A 49 0.91 -9.13 11.17
N GLY A 50 1.55 -10.28 11.39
CA GLY A 50 0.95 -11.60 11.16
C GLY A 50 0.58 -11.84 9.69
N GLU A 51 -0.42 -12.70 9.49
CA GLU A 51 -0.90 -13.06 8.16
C GLU A 51 -1.76 -11.95 7.55
N VAL A 52 -1.62 -11.77 6.23
CA VAL A 52 -2.36 -10.77 5.44
C VAL A 52 -3.03 -11.40 4.24
N GLU A 53 -4.16 -10.84 3.85
CA GLU A 53 -4.95 -11.25 2.70
C GLU A 53 -5.12 -10.06 1.74
N TYR A 54 -5.00 -10.33 0.42
CA TYR A 54 -5.12 -9.30 -0.62
C TYR A 54 -6.46 -9.39 -1.35
N TYR A 55 -7.00 -8.23 -1.70
CA TYR A 55 -8.22 -8.12 -2.51
C TYR A 55 -8.01 -7.14 -3.67
N PRO A 56 -8.15 -7.56 -4.94
CA PRO A 56 -8.35 -8.95 -5.38
C PRO A 56 -7.17 -9.85 -5.01
N GLU A 57 -7.34 -11.17 -5.13
CA GLU A 57 -6.27 -12.14 -4.89
C GLU A 57 -4.99 -11.73 -5.65
N ASN A 58 -3.84 -11.96 -5.01
CA ASN A 58 -2.51 -11.52 -5.47
C ASN A 58 -2.26 -10.00 -5.48
N GLY A 59 -3.22 -9.17 -5.04
CA GLY A 59 -3.04 -7.72 -4.96
C GLY A 59 -2.80 -7.06 -6.32
N THR A 60 -3.38 -7.62 -7.38
CA THR A 60 -3.16 -7.21 -8.76
C THR A 60 -4.15 -6.14 -9.21
N PHE A 61 -3.73 -5.27 -10.12
CA PHE A 61 -4.60 -4.30 -10.76
C PHE A 61 -5.11 -4.86 -12.10
N ASN A 62 -6.42 -4.79 -12.33
CA ASN A 62 -7.01 -5.25 -13.58
C ASN A 62 -6.58 -4.33 -14.74
N LEU A 63 -5.99 -4.91 -15.78
CA LEU A 63 -5.45 -4.20 -16.94
C LEU A 63 -6.50 -3.45 -17.75
N MET A 64 -7.78 -3.82 -17.66
CA MET A 64 -8.87 -3.14 -18.38
C MET A 64 -9.06 -1.67 -17.97
N TYR A 65 -8.54 -1.25 -16.81
CA TYR A 65 -8.58 0.14 -16.37
C TYR A 65 -7.51 1.03 -17.01
N TYR A 66 -6.63 0.48 -17.87
CA TYR A 66 -5.54 1.21 -18.51
C TYR A 66 -5.67 1.19 -20.05
N PRO A 67 -5.31 2.28 -20.76
CA PRO A 67 -4.82 3.56 -20.26
C PRO A 67 -5.94 4.46 -19.71
N TYR A 68 -5.60 5.29 -18.73
CA TYR A 68 -6.44 6.42 -18.33
C TYR A 68 -6.19 7.60 -19.28
N TYR A 69 -7.22 8.08 -19.98
CA TYR A 69 -7.10 9.19 -20.95
C TYR A 69 -7.50 10.57 -20.37
N GLY A 70 -7.72 10.63 -19.06
CA GLY A 70 -8.14 11.85 -18.38
C GLY A 70 -9.66 12.00 -18.28
N LYS A 71 -10.10 12.76 -17.27
CA LYS A 71 -11.52 12.93 -16.90
C LYS A 71 -12.40 13.44 -18.06
N LYS A 72 -11.85 14.22 -18.99
CA LYS A 72 -12.60 14.71 -20.15
C LYS A 72 -12.98 13.59 -21.12
N ALA A 73 -12.05 12.66 -21.37
CA ALA A 73 -12.28 11.53 -22.25
C ALA A 73 -13.01 10.38 -21.55
N GLN A 74 -12.80 10.21 -20.24
CA GLN A 74 -13.38 9.15 -19.44
C GLN A 74 -14.03 9.73 -18.17
N VAL A 75 -15.22 10.30 -18.31
CA VAL A 75 -15.94 11.01 -17.22
C VAL A 75 -16.31 10.09 -16.06
N ASN A 76 -16.67 8.84 -16.35
CA ASN A 76 -17.07 7.83 -15.37
C ASN A 76 -15.92 6.87 -15.00
N TYR A 77 -14.67 7.29 -15.23
CA TYR A 77 -13.52 6.49 -14.85
C TYR A 77 -13.43 6.33 -13.35
N SER A 78 -13.47 5.09 -12.88
CA SER A 78 -13.15 4.74 -11.49
C SER A 78 -11.79 4.09 -11.48
N GLN A 79 -10.89 4.65 -10.69
CA GLN A 79 -9.53 4.13 -10.56
C GLN A 79 -9.56 2.78 -9.83
N PRO A 80 -8.79 1.77 -10.30
CA PRO A 80 -8.77 0.47 -9.67
C PRO A 80 -8.23 0.56 -8.24
N LEU A 81 -8.74 -0.33 -7.40
CA LEU A 81 -8.49 -0.38 -5.97
C LEU A 81 -7.98 -1.76 -5.61
N VAL A 82 -6.97 -1.80 -4.74
CA VAL A 82 -6.50 -3.03 -4.08
C VAL A 82 -6.56 -2.78 -2.58
N ALA A 83 -6.96 -3.79 -1.82
CA ALA A 83 -7.01 -3.76 -0.37
C ALA A 83 -6.14 -4.85 0.25
N ILE A 84 -5.65 -4.57 1.45
CA ILE A 84 -4.97 -5.51 2.33
C ILE A 84 -5.81 -5.65 3.59
N LYS A 85 -6.04 -6.90 4.01
CA LYS A 85 -6.73 -7.26 5.23
C LYS A 85 -5.75 -7.96 6.14
N PHE A 86 -5.64 -7.47 7.36
CA PHE A 86 -4.80 -8.08 8.37
C PHE A 86 -5.61 -9.14 9.11
N LEU A 87 -5.13 -10.38 9.11
CA LEU A 87 -5.79 -11.49 9.79
C LEU A 87 -5.32 -11.61 11.24
N ASN A 88 -4.06 -11.29 11.51
CA ASN A 88 -3.45 -11.55 12.82
C ASN A 88 -2.45 -10.45 13.26
N ILE A 89 -2.92 -9.20 13.28
CA ILE A 89 -2.12 -8.02 13.64
C ILE A 89 -2.17 -7.73 15.14
N THR A 90 -1.03 -7.33 15.72
CA THR A 90 -0.94 -6.92 17.12
C THR A 90 -1.73 -5.64 17.36
N LEU A 91 -2.64 -5.69 18.32
CA LEU A 91 -3.51 -4.58 18.69
C LEU A 91 -2.83 -3.68 19.74
N ASN A 92 -3.29 -2.43 19.82
CA ASN A 92 -2.82 -1.44 20.79
C ASN A 92 -1.30 -1.14 20.72
N GLU A 93 -0.71 -1.34 19.55
CA GLU A 93 0.69 -1.01 19.26
C GLU A 93 0.82 -0.23 17.95
N ASP A 94 1.89 0.57 17.85
CA ASP A 94 2.24 1.26 16.62
C ASP A 94 3.14 0.35 15.77
N ILE A 95 2.73 0.13 14.52
CA ILE A 95 3.38 -0.79 13.58
C ILE A 95 3.80 0.01 12.34
N ASN A 96 5.07 -0.07 11.97
CA ASN A 96 5.59 0.60 10.78
C ASN A 96 5.41 -0.27 9.54
N ILE A 97 4.62 0.23 8.59
CA ILE A 97 4.20 -0.50 7.39
C ILE A 97 4.71 0.20 6.14
N GLU A 98 5.18 -0.59 5.18
CA GLU A 98 5.50 -0.12 3.85
C GLU A 98 4.78 -0.93 2.78
N CYS A 99 4.20 -0.24 1.80
CA CYS A 99 3.57 -0.87 0.66
C CYS A 99 4.23 -0.38 -0.61
N ARG A 100 4.54 -1.32 -1.50
CA ARG A 100 5.30 -1.09 -2.72
C ARG A 100 4.51 -1.61 -3.92
N ILE A 101 4.58 -0.87 -5.01
CA ILE A 101 4.12 -1.31 -6.30
C ILE A 101 5.31 -1.93 -7.04
N ILE A 102 5.16 -3.19 -7.42
CA ILE A 102 6.14 -3.90 -8.23
C ILE A 102 5.67 -3.82 -9.69
N SER A 103 6.52 -3.26 -10.56
CA SER A 103 6.29 -3.19 -12.00
C SER A 103 7.64 -3.14 -12.73
N ASN A 104 7.69 -3.68 -13.95
CA ASN A 104 8.93 -3.79 -14.73
C ASN A 104 9.55 -2.42 -15.09
N ASN A 105 8.77 -1.34 -15.08
CA ASN A 105 9.24 0.02 -15.41
C ASN A 105 9.31 0.96 -14.21
N ILE A 106 9.02 0.49 -12.98
CA ILE A 106 9.25 1.26 -11.76
C ILE A 106 10.54 0.73 -11.15
N PRO A 107 11.70 1.36 -11.41
CA PRO A 107 12.93 0.95 -10.76
C PRO A 107 12.77 1.07 -9.24
N PRO A 108 13.33 0.14 -8.44
CA PRO A 108 13.35 0.26 -6.99
C PRO A 108 13.99 1.62 -6.64
N GLY A 109 13.18 2.51 -6.07
CA GLY A 109 13.42 3.95 -6.10
C GLY A 109 14.80 4.39 -5.58
N THR A 110 15.34 5.44 -6.19
CA THR A 110 16.45 6.20 -5.63
C THR A 110 15.96 7.09 -4.47
N LEU A 111 16.89 7.57 -3.61
CA LEU A 111 16.58 8.43 -2.46
C LEU A 111 15.76 9.70 -2.77
N ARG A 112 15.66 10.10 -4.04
CA ARG A 112 14.88 11.26 -4.50
C ARG A 112 13.40 10.96 -4.75
N ASP A 113 13.05 9.72 -5.06
CA ASP A 113 11.68 9.29 -5.42
C ASP A 113 11.06 8.36 -4.38
N LYS A 114 11.20 8.72 -3.08
CA LYS A 114 10.74 7.88 -1.95
C LYS A 114 9.25 7.53 -1.97
N PHE A 115 8.44 8.26 -2.75
CA PHE A 115 6.99 8.09 -2.88
C PHE A 115 6.56 7.53 -4.24
N ALA A 116 7.48 7.39 -5.20
CA ALA A 116 7.14 6.80 -6.50
C ALA A 116 6.97 5.29 -6.32
N GLY A 117 5.73 4.80 -6.43
CA GLY A 117 5.45 3.38 -6.27
C GLY A 117 5.58 2.86 -4.83
N LYS A 118 5.67 3.74 -3.83
CA LYS A 118 5.86 3.33 -2.43
C LYS A 118 5.14 4.25 -1.46
N VAL A 119 4.57 3.67 -0.41
CA VAL A 119 3.97 4.41 0.70
C VAL A 119 4.40 3.77 2.03
N SER A 120 4.69 4.63 3.01
CA SER A 120 5.13 4.27 4.35
C SER A 120 4.24 4.96 5.37
N PHE A 121 3.74 4.23 6.36
CA PHE A 121 2.84 4.77 7.38
C PHE A 121 2.92 3.98 8.69
N LYS A 122 2.48 4.58 9.79
CA LYS A 122 2.29 3.88 11.07
C LYS A 122 0.84 3.49 11.23
N LEU A 123 0.59 2.22 11.51
CA LEU A 123 -0.73 1.66 11.80
C LEU A 123 -0.86 1.36 13.28
N ARG A 124 -1.98 1.74 13.88
CA ARG A 124 -2.38 1.34 15.22
C ARG A 124 -3.87 0.98 15.21
N ILE A 125 -4.19 -0.24 15.61
CA ILE A 125 -5.57 -0.71 15.76
C ILE A 125 -5.84 -0.87 17.25
N ASN A 126 -6.77 -0.09 17.80
CA ASN A 126 -7.12 -0.17 19.21
C ASN A 126 -8.30 -1.13 19.40
N THR A 127 -8.23 -2.00 20.41
CA THR A 127 -9.39 -2.75 20.88
C THR A 127 -10.37 -1.76 21.52
N LYS A 128 -11.66 -1.84 21.16
CA LYS A 128 -12.69 -1.19 21.98
C LYS A 128 -12.79 -1.98 23.28
N GLY A 129 -12.50 -1.31 24.40
CA GLY A 129 -12.82 -1.82 25.74
C GLY A 129 -14.31 -1.83 26.00
#